data_AF-A0A6V7L4A7-F1
#
_entry.id   AF-A0A6V7L4A7-F1
#
_cell.length_a   1.000
_cell.length_b   1.000
_cell.length_c   1.000
_cell.angle_alpha   90.00
_cell.angle_beta   90.00
_cell.angle_gamma   90.00
#
_symmetry.space_group_name_H-M   'P 1'
#
loop_
_entity.id
_entity.type
_entity.pdbx_description
1 polymer ?
#
loop_
_entity_poly.entity_id
_entity_poly.type
_entity_poly.pdbx_seq_one_letter_code
_entity_poly.pdbx_strand_id
1 'polypeptide(L)'
;ENSISDYGFLTNPRLLNTAITRAKALVAVVGDPVALLTTGSCRSLWGKYFQKATVRGIPQHLLRQHVTFSMAPPMQLGVPLNPLAREFVPRQAQRAD
;
A
#
# COMPACT_ATOMS: atom_id res chain seq x y z
N GLU A 1 10.94 19.26 -14.44
CA GLU A 1 11.47 18.16 -13.60
C GLU A 1 10.34 17.19 -13.30
N ASN A 2 10.44 15.94 -13.74
CA ASN A 2 9.51 14.89 -13.31
C ASN A 2 9.78 14.61 -11.83
N SER A 3 8.94 15.08 -10.93
CA SER A 3 9.04 14.67 -9.53
C SER A 3 8.82 13.15 -9.49
N ILE A 4 9.77 12.41 -8.92
CA ILE A 4 9.80 10.94 -8.75
C ILE A 4 8.57 10.39 -7.98
N SER A 5 7.63 11.26 -7.62
CA SER A 5 6.44 11.04 -6.81
C SER A 5 5.11 11.01 -7.57
N ASP A 6 5.06 11.19 -8.90
CA ASP A 6 3.81 11.07 -9.65
C ASP A 6 3.65 9.68 -10.30
N TYR A 7 3.09 8.75 -9.53
CA TYR A 7 2.76 7.38 -9.96
C TYR A 7 1.34 7.28 -10.54
N GLY A 8 0.78 8.38 -11.06
CA GLY A 8 -0.51 8.37 -11.74
C GLY A 8 -1.66 7.93 -10.81
N PHE A 9 -2.33 6.82 -11.15
CA PHE A 9 -3.46 6.30 -10.36
C PHE A 9 -3.09 5.75 -8.96
N LEU A 10 -1.80 5.71 -8.59
CA LEU A 10 -1.36 5.42 -7.22
C LEU A 10 -1.28 6.67 -6.35
N THR A 11 -1.14 7.85 -6.96
CA THR A 11 -0.88 9.13 -6.28
C THR A 11 -1.93 10.21 -6.56
N ASN A 12 -2.75 10.02 -7.60
CA ASN A 12 -3.78 10.95 -8.00
C ASN A 12 -5.17 10.28 -8.04
N PRO A 13 -6.09 10.65 -7.15
CA PRO A 13 -7.42 10.03 -7.08
C PRO A 13 -8.29 10.30 -8.31
N ARG A 14 -8.03 11.39 -9.05
CA ARG A 14 -8.75 11.70 -10.29
C ARG A 14 -8.37 10.71 -11.39
N LEU A 15 -7.08 10.41 -11.51
CA LEU A 15 -6.58 9.40 -12.46
C LEU A 15 -7.07 8.00 -12.10
N LEU A 16 -7.11 7.66 -10.81
CA LEU A 16 -7.72 6.41 -10.36
C LEU A 16 -9.21 6.32 -10.73
N ASN A 17 -9.99 7.38 -10.49
CA ASN A 17 -11.41 7.41 -10.87
C ASN A 17 -11.59 7.20 -12.38
N THR A 18 -10.79 7.88 -13.20
CA THR A 18 -10.80 7.67 -14.65
C THR A 18 -10.47 6.23 -15.01
N ALA A 19 -9.46 5.62 -14.40
CA ALA A 19 -9.09 4.23 -14.69
C ALA A 19 -10.24 3.24 -14.37
N ILE A 20 -10.92 3.43 -13.23
CA ILE A 20 -11.99 2.53 -12.78
C ILE A 20 -13.30 2.72 -13.56
N THR A 21 -13.66 3.95 -13.90
CA THR A 21 -14.99 4.28 -14.48
C THR A 21 -15.06 4.19 -16.01
N ARG A 22 -13.96 3.81 -16.68
CA ARG A 22 -13.94 3.60 -18.13
C ARG A 22 -14.67 2.33 -18.59
N ALA A 23 -14.88 1.36 -17.70
CA ALA A 23 -15.53 0.11 -18.04
C ALA A 23 -17.06 0.20 -17.94
N LYS A 24 -17.78 -0.47 -18.84
CA LYS A 24 -19.25 -0.51 -18.86
C LYS A 24 -19.85 -1.68 -18.06
N ALA A 25 -19.14 -2.81 -17.98
CA ALA A 25 -19.69 -4.05 -17.45
C ALA A 25 -18.82 -4.71 -16.37
N LEU A 26 -17.49 -4.72 -16.54
CA LEU A 26 -16.58 -5.36 -15.61
C LEU A 26 -15.26 -4.60 -15.51
N VAL A 27 -14.75 -4.44 -14.29
CA VAL A 27 -13.41 -3.90 -14.01
C VAL A 27 -12.55 -5.03 -13.45
N ALA A 28 -11.50 -5.40 -14.18
CA ALA A 28 -10.47 -6.31 -13.71
C ALA A 28 -9.16 -5.54 -13.54
N VAL A 29 -8.46 -5.79 -12.44
CA VAL A 29 -7.17 -5.17 -12.14
C VAL A 29 -6.13 -6.28 -12.04
N VAL A 30 -5.01 -6.11 -12.75
CA VAL A 30 -3.87 -7.03 -12.74
C VAL A 30 -2.65 -6.27 -12.26
N GLY A 31 -2.00 -6.73 -11.20
CA GLY A 31 -0.84 -6.08 -10.60
C GLY A 31 -0.47 -6.66 -9.23
N ASP A 32 0.56 -6.09 -8.61
CA ASP A 32 0.98 -6.47 -7.25
C ASP A 32 0.08 -5.83 -6.19
N PRO A 33 -0.66 -6.63 -5.39
CA PRO A 33 -1.52 -6.11 -4.33
C PRO A 33 -0.74 -5.34 -3.26
N VAL A 34 0.51 -5.70 -2.96
CA VAL A 34 1.33 -5.00 -1.96
C VAL A 34 1.65 -3.61 -2.45
N ALA A 35 2.11 -3.46 -3.70
CA ALA A 35 2.38 -2.16 -4.31
C ALA A 35 1.14 -1.24 -4.30
N LEU A 36 -0.04 -1.74 -4.68
CA LEU A 36 -1.29 -0.96 -4.68
C LEU A 36 -1.72 -0.48 -3.28
N LEU A 37 -1.47 -1.28 -2.25
CA LEU A 37 -1.87 -1.01 -0.86
C LEU A 37 -0.85 -0.20 -0.06
N THR A 38 0.35 0.01 -0.59
CA THR A 38 1.45 0.70 0.12
C THR A 38 1.94 1.96 -0.60
N THR A 39 1.69 2.09 -1.90
CA THR A 39 2.23 3.19 -2.71
C THR A 39 1.26 4.36 -2.82
N GLY A 40 1.79 5.55 -2.57
CA GLY A 40 1.10 6.82 -2.85
C GLY A 40 -0.09 7.12 -1.95
N SER A 41 -0.75 8.23 -2.27
CA SER A 41 -1.90 8.74 -1.52
C SER A 41 -3.19 7.96 -1.80
N CYS A 42 -3.26 7.19 -2.89
CA CYS A 42 -4.45 6.42 -3.26
C CYS A 42 -4.52 5.04 -2.61
N ARG A 43 -3.56 4.66 -1.76
CA ARG A 43 -3.55 3.34 -1.09
C ARG A 43 -4.85 2.97 -0.37
N SER A 44 -5.52 3.96 0.24
CA SER A 44 -6.80 3.75 0.94
C SER A 44 -7.96 3.59 -0.05
N LEU A 45 -7.89 4.20 -1.23
CA LEU A 45 -8.87 3.96 -2.30
C LEU A 45 -8.70 2.57 -2.89
N TRP A 46 -7.45 2.14 -3.10
CA TRP A 46 -7.13 0.77 -3.50
C TRP A 46 -7.59 -0.26 -2.47
N GLY A 47 -7.40 -0.03 -1.17
CA GLY A 47 -7.94 -0.93 -0.16
C GLY A 47 -9.48 -1.02 -0.18
N LYS A 48 -10.21 0.05 -0.55
CA LYS A 48 -11.68 0.00 -0.72
C LYS A 48 -12.07 -0.85 -1.92
N TYR A 49 -11.26 -0.82 -2.98
CA TYR A 49 -11.42 -1.74 -4.11
C TYR A 49 -11.23 -3.19 -3.66
N PHE A 50 -10.15 -3.50 -2.94
CA PHE A 50 -9.87 -4.85 -2.44
C PHE A 50 -10.93 -5.39 -1.44
N GLN A 51 -11.65 -4.52 -0.73
CA GLN A 51 -12.78 -4.93 0.11
C GLN A 51 -14.00 -5.41 -0.70
N LYS A 52 -14.13 -5.01 -1.97
CA LYS A 52 -15.27 -5.33 -2.85
C LYS A 52 -14.94 -6.32 -3.95
N ALA A 53 -13.67 -6.38 -4.37
CA ALA A 53 -13.22 -7.21 -5.46
C ALA A 53 -13.09 -8.69 -5.05
N THR A 54 -13.29 -9.59 -6.01
CA THR A 54 -12.85 -10.99 -5.88
C THR A 54 -11.37 -11.05 -6.24
N VAL A 55 -10.53 -11.46 -5.28
CA VAL A 55 -9.07 -11.39 -5.40
C VAL A 55 -8.49 -12.79 -5.51
N ARG A 56 -7.49 -12.95 -6.38
CA ARG A 56 -6.74 -14.20 -6.59
C ARG A 56 -5.25 -13.90 -6.63
N GLY A 57 -4.41 -14.92 -6.38
CA GLY A 57 -2.94 -14.79 -6.46
C GLY A 57 -2.25 -14.27 -5.20
N ILE A 58 -2.98 -14.09 -4.09
CA ILE A 58 -2.43 -13.69 -2.79
C ILE A 58 -3.13 -14.46 -1.66
N PRO A 59 -2.41 -14.95 -0.62
CA PRO A 59 -3.04 -15.55 0.54
C PRO A 59 -3.96 -14.56 1.27
N GLN A 60 -5.16 -15.02 1.65
CA GLN A 60 -6.19 -14.13 2.20
C GLN A 60 -5.78 -13.43 3.50
N HIS A 61 -4.99 -14.09 4.35
CA HIS A 61 -4.50 -13.50 5.59
C HIS A 61 -3.55 -12.32 5.31
N LEU A 62 -2.67 -12.49 4.32
CA LEU A 62 -1.69 -11.48 3.93
C LEU A 62 -2.40 -10.27 3.30
N LEU A 63 -3.38 -10.52 2.41
CA LEU A 63 -4.21 -9.46 1.85
C LEU A 63 -4.94 -8.65 2.94
N ARG A 64 -5.57 -9.32 3.91
CA ARG A 64 -6.26 -8.65 5.02
C ARG A 64 -5.31 -7.74 5.81
N GLN A 65 -4.11 -8.22 6.11
CA GLN A 65 -3.09 -7.42 6.81
C GLN A 65 -2.74 -6.14 6.04
N HIS A 66 -2.48 -6.24 4.73
CA HIS A 66 -2.16 -5.06 3.92
C HIS A 66 -3.35 -4.11 3.76
N VAL A 67 -4.58 -4.63 3.61
CA VAL A 67 -5.78 -3.79 3.54
C VAL A 67 -5.96 -3.02 4.84
N THR A 68 -5.85 -3.68 6.00
CA THR A 68 -5.92 -3.01 7.31
C THR A 68 -4.88 -1.91 7.43
N PHE A 69 -3.63 -2.18 7.03
CA PHE A 69 -2.57 -1.17 7.05
C PHE A 69 -2.85 0.01 6.11
N SER A 70 -3.34 -0.25 4.89
CA SER A 70 -3.67 0.79 3.91
C SER A 70 -4.77 1.75 4.37
N MET A 71 -5.67 1.25 5.23
CA MET A 71 -6.81 1.98 5.81
C MET A 71 -6.48 2.69 7.12
N ALA A 72 -5.34 2.36 7.72
CA ALA A 72 -4.91 3.01 8.95
C ALA A 72 -4.74 4.52 8.69
N PRO A 73 -5.06 5.37 9.69
CA PRO A 73 -4.77 6.78 9.61
C PRO A 73 -3.29 6.99 9.23
N PRO A 74 -2.97 7.99 8.39
CA PRO A 74 -1.58 8.33 8.16
C PRO A 74 -0.88 8.53 9.50
N MET A 75 0.31 7.93 9.64
CA MET A 75 1.12 8.11 10.83
C MET A 75 1.30 9.61 11.06
N GLN A 76 0.91 10.09 12.24
CA GLN A 76 0.99 11.51 12.54
C GLN A 76 2.46 11.93 12.47
N LEU A 77 2.77 12.87 11.58
CA LEU A 77 4.10 13.43 11.48
C LEU A 77 4.39 14.16 12.80
N GLY A 78 5.40 13.69 13.54
CA GLY A 78 5.76 14.25 14.85
C GLY A 78 5.53 13.33 16.05
N VAL A 79 5.07 12.08 15.86
CA VAL A 79 5.17 11.06 16.92
C VAL A 79 6.65 10.74 17.12
N PRO A 80 7.23 10.99 18.31
CA PRO A 80 8.63 10.66 18.57
C PRO A 80 8.81 9.14 18.50
N LEU A 81 9.92 8.70 17.89
CA LEU A 81 10.32 7.30 17.92
C LEU A 81 10.51 6.87 19.39
N ASN A 82 10.26 5.59 19.69
CA ASN A 82 10.51 5.06 21.02
C ASN A 82 12.01 5.17 21.36
N PRO A 83 12.41 6.03 22.32
CA PRO A 83 13.82 6.23 22.64
C PRO A 83 14.44 5.02 23.35
N LEU A 84 13.61 4.12 23.90
CA LEU A 84 14.04 2.87 24.56
C LEU A 84 14.07 1.67 23.59
N ALA A 85 13.87 1.89 22.28
CA ALA A 85 13.99 0.81 21.30
C ALA A 85 15.43 0.27 21.30
N ARG A 86 15.58 -1.06 21.36
CA ARG A 86 16.89 -1.69 21.22
C ARG A 86 17.47 -1.35 19.86
N GLU A 87 18.79 -1.16 19.82
CA GLU A 87 19.50 -0.98 18.55
C GLU A 87 19.27 -2.19 17.64
N PHE A 88 19.10 -1.92 16.35
CA PHE A 88 18.98 -2.98 15.37
C PHE A 88 20.36 -3.62 15.14
N VAL A 89 20.50 -4.88 15.53
CA VAL A 89 21.73 -5.65 15.25
C VAL A 89 21.48 -6.57 14.05
N PRO A 90 22.14 -6.35 12.89
CA PRO A 90 22.01 -7.22 11.73
C PRO A 90 22.45 -8.65 12.07
N ARG A 91 21.71 -9.65 11.57
CA ARG A 91 22.00 -11.08 11.81
C ARG A 91 23.43 -11.53 11.44
N GLN A 92 24.09 -10.81 10.54
CA GLN A 92 25.47 -11.07 10.14
C GLN A 92 26.48 -10.66 11.22
N ALA A 93 26.21 -9.56 11.94
CA ALA A 93 27.05 -9.10 13.05
C ALA A 93 26.97 -10.03 14.26
N GLN A 94 25.83 -10.69 14.48
CA GLN A 94 25.63 -11.62 15.60
C GLN A 94 26.39 -12.96 15.48
N ARG A 95 27.00 -13.26 14.33
CA ARG A 95 27.73 -14.52 14.09
C ARG A 95 29.25 -14.37 14.20
N ALA A 96 29.75 -13.16 14.44
CA ALA A 96 31.18 -12.87 14.49
C ALA A 96 31.77 -12.93 15.92
N ASP A 97 30.94 -13.25 16.93
CA ASP A 97 31.31 -13.39 18.34
C ASP A 97 31.25 -14.85 18.80
#